data_AF-A0A1Q7C5W1-F1
#
_entry.id   AF-A0A1Q7C5W1-F1
#
_cell.length_a   1.000
_cell.length_b   1.000
_cell.length_c   1.000
_cell.angle_alpha   90.00
_cell.angle_beta   90.00
_cell.angle_gamma   90.00
#
_symmetry.space_group_name_H-M   'P 1'
#
loop_
_entity.id
_entity.type
_entity.pdbx_description
1 polymer ?
#
loop_
_entity_poly.entity_id
_entity_poly.type
_entity_poly.pdbx_seq_one_letter_code
_entity_poly.pdbx_strand_id
1 'polypeptide(L)'
;MKSRIALAIAAVAAIAAVSAPAALANHSWGGYHWARTANPFTVKLGNNLTTSEWQSRLSQTSSDWSQSTVLDATSVAGQARNKNCRPTAGRDEICNGSYGNNGWLGVATIWLQSGSSHIVQGTVKVNDYYLGPGASYAYNNTYEREHVMCQEVGHTFGLDHQDTSGASFGTCMDYYHSTNSTSTTPNAGDTDELLCIYDPADAGRTLTSGSGSTAHSCTGTGHLDSSTTIGASLGHGAAAQVPWWANPSESIYVEHLANGQTQMTYITWANPLPF
;
A
#
# COMPACT_ATOMS: atom_id res chain seq x y z
N MET A 1 51.26 -34.90 1.26
CA MET A 1 50.26 -34.64 0.19
C MET A 1 48.81 -34.56 0.68
N LYS A 2 48.38 -35.29 1.72
CA LYS A 2 46.98 -35.26 2.21
C LYS A 2 46.56 -33.96 2.94
N SER A 3 47.50 -33.22 3.54
CA SER A 3 47.20 -31.98 4.29
C SER A 3 47.03 -30.72 3.40
N ARG A 4 47.59 -30.72 2.19
CA ARG A 4 47.46 -29.57 1.24
C ARG A 4 46.15 -29.56 0.46
N ILE A 5 45.46 -30.70 0.38
CA ILE A 5 44.17 -30.84 -0.30
C ILE A 5 43.02 -30.36 0.60
N ALA A 6 43.16 -30.52 1.93
CA ALA A 6 42.14 -30.08 2.89
C ALA A 6 42.03 -28.54 2.97
N LEU A 7 43.13 -27.80 2.82
CA LEU A 7 43.08 -26.32 2.78
C LEU A 7 42.49 -25.77 1.48
N ALA A 8 42.60 -26.49 0.36
CA ALA A 8 42.04 -26.05 -0.91
C ALA A 8 40.50 -26.18 -0.93
N ILE A 9 39.94 -27.18 -0.23
CA ILE A 9 38.48 -27.39 -0.15
C ILE A 9 37.83 -26.36 0.80
N ALA A 10 38.50 -25.99 1.88
CA ALA A 10 38.02 -24.93 2.79
C ALA A 10 38.04 -23.52 2.15
N ALA A 11 38.98 -23.26 1.23
CA ALA A 11 39.04 -21.98 0.52
C ALA A 11 37.97 -21.84 -0.58
N VAL A 12 37.54 -22.96 -1.19
CA VAL A 12 36.48 -22.94 -2.22
C VAL A 12 35.08 -22.87 -1.60
N ALA A 13 34.86 -23.46 -0.41
CA ALA A 13 33.61 -23.32 0.32
C ALA A 13 33.39 -21.90 0.91
N ALA A 14 34.46 -21.13 1.13
CA ALA A 14 34.39 -19.76 1.64
C ALA A 14 34.13 -18.69 0.54
N ILE A 15 34.26 -19.03 -0.74
CA ILE A 15 34.04 -18.11 -1.88
C ILE A 15 32.65 -18.32 -2.52
N ALA A 16 31.93 -19.37 -2.12
CA ALA A 16 30.54 -19.61 -2.55
C ALA A 16 29.49 -18.89 -1.70
N ALA A 17 29.88 -17.90 -0.88
CA ALA A 17 28.98 -16.81 -0.51
C ALA A 17 28.86 -15.85 -1.71
N VAL A 18 28.44 -16.41 -2.85
CA VAL A 18 27.88 -15.60 -3.93
C VAL A 18 26.66 -14.97 -3.31
N SER A 19 26.77 -13.68 -2.99
CA SER A 19 25.64 -12.79 -2.78
C SER A 19 24.64 -13.12 -3.89
N ALA A 20 23.59 -13.86 -3.55
CA ALA A 20 22.46 -14.00 -4.45
C ALA A 20 22.08 -12.57 -4.83
N PRO A 21 21.90 -12.25 -6.13
CA PRO A 21 21.33 -10.97 -6.47
C PRO A 21 20.06 -10.84 -5.64
N ALA A 22 19.93 -9.74 -4.88
CA ALA A 22 18.68 -9.43 -4.22
C ALA A 22 17.60 -9.61 -5.29
N ALA A 23 16.66 -10.53 -5.07
CA ALA A 23 15.55 -10.67 -5.99
C ALA A 23 14.97 -9.26 -6.14
N LEU A 24 14.87 -8.75 -7.37
CA LEU A 24 14.20 -7.48 -7.61
C LEU A 24 12.75 -7.70 -7.19
N ALA A 25 12.44 -7.27 -5.98
CA ALA A 25 11.11 -7.32 -5.44
C ALA A 25 10.47 -5.99 -5.82
N ASN A 26 9.78 -6.00 -6.96
CA ASN A 26 8.97 -4.88 -7.41
C ASN A 26 7.69 -4.90 -6.59
N HIS A 27 7.44 -3.83 -5.84
CA HIS A 27 6.25 -3.69 -5.00
C HIS A 27 5.28 -2.66 -5.56
N SER A 28 5.29 -2.45 -6.88
CA SER A 28 4.19 -1.79 -7.58
C SER A 28 3.00 -2.73 -7.73
N TRP A 29 1.82 -2.28 -7.31
CA TRP A 29 0.56 -3.00 -7.51
C TRP A 29 0.17 -2.94 -8.98
N GLY A 30 0.63 -3.92 -9.76
CA GLY A 30 0.25 -4.08 -11.17
C GLY A 30 0.60 -2.90 -12.09
N GLY A 31 1.50 -1.99 -11.68
CA GLY A 31 1.82 -0.76 -12.40
C GLY A 31 0.74 0.32 -12.32
N TYR A 32 -0.23 0.19 -11.41
CA TYR A 32 -1.28 1.19 -11.23
C TYR A 32 -0.72 2.45 -10.61
N HIS A 33 -1.10 3.60 -11.15
CA HIS A 33 -0.62 4.89 -10.66
C HIS A 33 -1.60 6.00 -10.99
N TRP A 34 -1.59 7.07 -10.22
CA TRP A 34 -2.33 8.29 -10.58
C TRP A 34 -1.67 8.94 -11.79
N ALA A 35 -2.43 9.18 -12.86
CA ALA A 35 -1.89 9.88 -14.01
C ALA A 35 -1.57 11.32 -13.62
N ARG A 36 -0.39 11.80 -13.99
CA ARG A 36 0.09 13.11 -13.54
C ARG A 36 1.03 13.77 -14.55
N THR A 37 0.91 15.09 -14.66
CA THR A 37 1.68 15.91 -15.61
C THR A 37 2.80 16.74 -14.95
N ALA A 38 2.96 16.67 -13.62
CA ALA A 38 3.91 17.48 -12.85
C ALA A 38 4.50 16.69 -11.67
N ASN A 39 5.73 17.03 -11.25
CA ASN A 39 6.46 16.43 -10.12
C ASN A 39 6.86 17.52 -9.11
N PRO A 40 6.53 17.41 -7.81
CA PRO A 40 5.61 16.43 -7.20
C PRO A 40 4.16 16.66 -7.65
N PHE A 41 3.28 15.69 -7.33
CA PHE A 41 1.83 15.83 -7.44
C PHE A 41 1.15 15.55 -6.10
N THR A 42 -0.07 16.04 -5.92
CA THR A 42 -0.80 15.90 -4.66
C THR A 42 -2.02 14.99 -4.80
N VAL A 43 -2.07 13.90 -4.03
CA VAL A 43 -3.28 13.12 -3.81
C VAL A 43 -4.02 13.68 -2.59
N LYS A 44 -5.29 14.02 -2.75
CA LYS A 44 -6.14 14.46 -1.63
C LYS A 44 -6.69 13.27 -0.89
N LEU A 45 -6.39 13.18 0.40
CA LEU A 45 -6.97 12.21 1.32
C LEU A 45 -8.23 12.80 1.94
N GLY A 46 -9.40 12.36 1.49
CA GLY A 46 -10.70 12.80 1.99
C GLY A 46 -11.03 12.21 3.35
N ASN A 47 -10.90 13.04 4.38
CA ASN A 47 -11.23 12.64 5.75
C ASN A 47 -12.75 12.59 5.96
N ASN A 48 -13.31 11.38 5.99
CA ASN A 48 -14.69 11.09 6.38
C ASN A 48 -14.73 10.29 7.70
N LEU A 49 -13.66 10.36 8.48
CA LEU A 49 -13.50 9.61 9.73
C LEU A 49 -14.32 10.24 10.85
N THR A 50 -14.95 9.37 11.64
CA THR A 50 -15.93 9.76 12.66
C THR A 50 -15.35 9.82 14.08
N THR A 51 -14.13 9.33 14.28
CA THR A 51 -13.45 9.34 15.59
C THR A 51 -12.13 10.12 15.51
N SER A 52 -11.79 10.82 16.61
CA SER A 52 -10.54 11.58 16.70
C SER A 52 -9.29 10.69 16.63
N GLU A 53 -9.39 9.44 17.11
CA GLU A 53 -8.31 8.45 17.02
C GLU A 53 -7.95 8.21 15.55
N TRP A 54 -8.93 7.85 14.71
CA TRP A 54 -8.70 7.63 13.28
C TRP A 54 -8.25 8.89 12.56
N GLN A 55 -8.82 10.05 12.89
CA GLN A 55 -8.40 11.33 12.32
C GLN A 55 -6.93 11.64 12.63
N SER A 56 -6.46 11.31 13.84
CA SER A 56 -5.05 11.43 14.21
C SER A 56 -4.17 10.48 13.40
N ARG A 57 -4.62 9.24 13.15
CA ARG A 57 -3.88 8.28 12.33
C ARG A 57 -3.77 8.75 10.88
N LEU A 58 -4.88 9.18 10.28
CA LEU A 58 -4.86 9.76 8.93
C LEU A 58 -3.95 10.99 8.84
N SER A 59 -3.90 11.83 9.87
CA SER A 59 -2.98 12.98 9.89
C SER A 59 -1.50 12.55 9.94
N GLN A 60 -1.17 11.50 10.69
CA GLN A 60 0.18 10.95 10.76
C GLN A 60 0.57 10.31 9.44
N THR A 61 -0.26 9.38 8.94
CA THR A 61 -0.12 8.74 7.62
C THR A 61 0.04 9.77 6.49
N SER A 62 -0.74 10.86 6.49
CA SER A 62 -0.62 11.96 5.53
C SER A 62 0.76 12.64 5.59
N SER A 63 1.28 12.88 6.80
CA SER A 63 2.61 13.45 6.99
C SER A 63 3.71 12.49 6.55
N ASP A 64 3.58 11.20 6.82
CA ASP A 64 4.60 10.21 6.55
C ASP A 64 4.75 9.94 5.05
N TRP A 65 3.63 9.78 4.33
CA TRP A 65 3.66 9.62 2.88
C TRP A 65 4.13 10.89 2.14
N SER A 66 3.88 12.08 2.70
CA SER A 66 4.35 13.35 2.14
C SER A 66 5.84 13.62 2.39
N GLN A 67 6.58 12.68 2.98
CA GLN A 67 8.05 12.75 2.98
C GLN A 67 8.65 12.40 1.60
N SER A 68 7.86 11.78 0.72
CA SER A 68 8.25 11.51 -0.67
C SER A 68 8.53 12.80 -1.44
N THR A 69 9.53 12.79 -2.32
CA THR A 69 9.83 13.93 -3.19
C THR A 69 8.95 13.99 -4.44
N VAL A 70 8.13 12.96 -4.69
CA VAL A 70 7.29 12.85 -5.90
C VAL A 70 5.80 12.89 -5.62
N LEU A 71 5.39 12.62 -4.38
CA LEU A 71 4.00 12.55 -3.97
C LEU A 71 3.80 13.32 -2.66
N ASP A 72 2.83 14.24 -2.67
CA ASP A 72 2.24 14.82 -1.47
C ASP A 72 0.89 14.15 -1.18
N ALA A 73 0.66 13.73 0.05
CA ALA A 73 -0.60 13.17 0.51
C ALA A 73 -1.27 14.17 1.45
N THR A 74 -2.23 14.97 0.97
CA THR A 74 -2.84 16.04 1.77
C THR A 74 -4.20 15.64 2.31
N SER A 75 -4.33 15.58 3.64
CA SER A 75 -5.64 15.44 4.31
C SER A 75 -6.52 16.67 4.09
N VAL A 76 -7.72 16.46 3.57
CA VAL A 76 -8.73 17.50 3.35
C VAL A 76 -10.11 16.99 3.74
N ALA A 77 -11.11 17.88 3.80
CA ALA A 77 -12.49 17.46 4.07
C ALA A 77 -12.96 16.40 3.05
N GLY A 78 -13.48 15.28 3.55
CA GLY A 78 -14.02 14.22 2.71
C GLY A 78 -15.32 14.62 2.01
N GLN A 79 -15.64 13.93 0.92
CA GLN A 79 -16.91 14.07 0.19
C GLN A 79 -17.75 12.79 0.22
N ALA A 80 -17.22 11.70 0.79
CA ALA A 80 -17.99 10.49 1.02
C ALA A 80 -18.96 10.69 2.20
N ARG A 81 -20.27 10.73 1.90
CA ARG A 81 -21.28 10.70 2.96
C ARG A 81 -21.33 9.30 3.54
N ASN A 82 -21.01 9.15 4.83
CA ASN A 82 -21.15 7.95 5.68
C ASN A 82 -20.19 6.77 5.39
N LYS A 83 -20.32 5.70 6.20
CA LYS A 83 -19.50 4.48 6.13
C LYS A 83 -19.53 3.73 4.78
N ASN A 84 -20.48 4.01 3.89
CA ASN A 84 -20.49 3.38 2.57
C ASN A 84 -19.26 3.75 1.74
N CYS A 85 -18.56 4.84 2.12
CA CYS A 85 -17.32 5.32 1.53
C CYS A 85 -17.39 5.33 0.00
N ARG A 86 -18.32 6.13 -0.53
CA ARG A 86 -18.47 6.26 -1.98
C ARG A 86 -17.27 7.04 -2.52
N PRO A 87 -16.59 6.56 -3.58
CA PRO A 87 -15.44 7.24 -4.14
C PRO A 87 -15.84 8.59 -4.74
N THR A 88 -14.87 9.49 -4.74
CA THR A 88 -14.93 10.76 -5.47
C THR A 88 -13.79 10.76 -6.48
N ALA A 89 -14.11 11.10 -7.72
CA ALA A 89 -13.10 11.19 -8.77
C ALA A 89 -11.98 12.18 -8.43
N GLY A 90 -10.75 11.79 -8.77
CA GLY A 90 -9.54 12.57 -8.61
C GLY A 90 -8.99 12.65 -7.19
N ARG A 91 -9.44 11.79 -6.28
CA ARG A 91 -8.99 11.74 -4.89
C ARG A 91 -9.24 10.37 -4.24
N ASP A 92 -8.69 10.22 -3.03
CA ASP A 92 -8.99 9.10 -2.16
C ASP A 92 -9.99 9.53 -1.07
N GLU A 93 -10.96 8.70 -0.73
CA GLU A 93 -11.92 8.94 0.36
C GLU A 93 -11.73 7.90 1.46
N ILE A 94 -11.43 8.38 2.67
CA ILE A 94 -11.04 7.55 3.82
C ILE A 94 -12.17 7.56 4.84
N CYS A 95 -12.67 6.37 5.19
CA CYS A 95 -13.82 6.20 6.07
C CYS A 95 -13.57 5.09 7.11
N ASN A 96 -14.16 5.27 8.30
CA ASN A 96 -14.28 4.19 9.29
C ASN A 96 -15.75 3.80 9.46
N GLY A 97 -15.96 2.59 9.94
CA GLY A 97 -17.26 2.15 10.38
C GLY A 97 -17.21 0.72 10.91
N SER A 98 -18.25 0.32 11.64
CA SER A 98 -18.45 -1.10 11.94
C SER A 98 -18.98 -1.79 10.69
N TYR A 99 -18.09 -2.50 9.99
CA TYR A 99 -18.39 -3.28 8.78
C TYR A 99 -18.66 -4.76 9.08
N GLY A 100 -18.71 -5.12 10.37
CA GLY A 100 -19.01 -6.46 10.86
C GLY A 100 -17.80 -7.38 10.93
N ASN A 101 -18.05 -8.61 11.38
CA ASN A 101 -17.08 -9.69 11.50
C ASN A 101 -16.81 -10.33 10.13
N ASN A 102 -16.08 -9.62 9.28
CA ASN A 102 -15.86 -9.96 7.87
C ASN A 102 -14.44 -10.44 7.56
N GLY A 103 -13.59 -10.53 8.59
CA GLY A 103 -12.22 -11.00 8.51
C GLY A 103 -11.20 -9.91 8.18
N TRP A 104 -11.58 -8.67 7.87
CA TRP A 104 -10.63 -7.63 7.45
C TRP A 104 -10.57 -6.41 8.38
N LEU A 105 -9.36 -5.87 8.52
CA LEU A 105 -9.03 -4.67 9.30
C LEU A 105 -9.12 -3.41 8.44
N GLY A 106 -8.60 -3.50 7.22
CA GLY A 106 -8.56 -2.42 6.23
C GLY A 106 -8.90 -2.93 4.83
N VAL A 107 -9.41 -2.03 4.00
CA VAL A 107 -9.65 -2.26 2.58
C VAL A 107 -9.34 -0.99 1.80
N ALA A 108 -8.36 -1.05 0.90
CA ALA A 108 -8.12 -0.08 -0.14
C ALA A 108 -8.82 -0.50 -1.42
N THR A 109 -9.36 0.46 -2.17
CA THR A 109 -9.95 0.18 -3.48
C THR A 109 -9.62 1.31 -4.42
N ILE A 110 -9.15 0.99 -5.61
CA ILE A 110 -8.84 1.93 -6.69
C ILE A 110 -9.71 1.62 -7.90
N TRP A 111 -9.98 2.67 -8.68
CA TRP A 111 -10.61 2.54 -9.99
C TRP A 111 -9.63 2.99 -11.03
N LEU A 112 -9.53 2.19 -12.08
CA LEU A 112 -8.70 2.48 -13.24
C LEU A 112 -9.54 3.07 -14.36
N GLN A 113 -8.96 4.02 -15.07
CA GLN A 113 -9.51 4.49 -16.33
C GLN A 113 -9.63 3.32 -17.31
N SER A 114 -10.71 3.29 -18.08
CA SER A 114 -10.96 2.21 -19.04
C SER A 114 -9.79 2.03 -19.99
N GLY A 115 -9.25 0.81 -20.05
CA GLY A 115 -8.12 0.46 -20.92
C GLY A 115 -6.76 1.03 -20.51
N SER A 116 -6.60 1.53 -19.28
CA SER A 116 -5.35 2.10 -18.76
C SER A 116 -5.00 1.56 -17.36
N SER A 117 -3.77 1.77 -16.91
CA SER A 117 -3.32 1.58 -15.51
C SER A 117 -3.52 2.83 -14.64
N HIS A 118 -4.14 3.88 -15.18
CA HIS A 118 -4.32 5.15 -14.47
C HIS A 118 -5.42 5.09 -13.42
N ILE A 119 -5.05 5.30 -12.16
CA ILE A 119 -5.95 5.46 -11.03
C ILE A 119 -6.73 6.76 -11.20
N VAL A 120 -8.05 6.70 -11.05
CA VAL A 120 -8.95 7.85 -11.19
C VAL A 120 -9.72 8.19 -9.92
N GLN A 121 -9.78 7.27 -8.95
CA GLN A 121 -10.35 7.47 -7.62
C GLN A 121 -9.88 6.34 -6.71
N GLY A 122 -9.83 6.63 -5.41
CA GLY A 122 -9.51 5.68 -4.35
C GLY A 122 -10.55 5.71 -3.23
N THR A 123 -10.63 4.63 -2.46
CA THR A 123 -11.25 4.63 -1.14
C THR A 123 -10.45 3.77 -0.17
N VAL A 124 -10.37 4.21 1.09
CA VAL A 124 -9.90 3.40 2.23
C VAL A 124 -11.04 3.22 3.22
N LYS A 125 -11.28 1.97 3.63
CA LYS A 125 -12.20 1.62 4.72
C LYS A 125 -11.44 0.94 5.85
N VAL A 126 -11.52 1.49 7.07
CA VAL A 126 -10.96 0.87 8.29
C VAL A 126 -12.07 0.36 9.22
N ASN A 127 -11.94 -0.87 9.70
CA ASN A 127 -13.04 -1.60 10.34
C ASN A 127 -13.10 -1.42 11.85
N ASP A 128 -14.08 -0.65 12.32
CA ASP A 128 -14.33 -0.44 13.74
C ASP A 128 -14.82 -1.71 14.45
N TYR A 129 -15.30 -2.74 13.72
CA TYR A 129 -15.64 -4.01 14.36
C TYR A 129 -14.42 -4.64 15.05
N TYR A 130 -13.24 -4.52 14.44
CA TYR A 130 -11.98 -5.03 14.99
C TYR A 130 -11.19 -3.94 15.72
N LEU A 131 -11.12 -2.74 15.15
CA LEU A 131 -10.20 -1.68 15.60
C LEU A 131 -10.90 -0.50 16.26
N GLY A 132 -12.22 -0.59 16.46
CA GLY A 132 -13.02 0.47 17.07
C GLY A 132 -12.93 0.48 18.60
N PRO A 133 -13.48 1.53 19.24
CA PRO A 133 -13.57 1.61 20.69
C PRO A 133 -14.30 0.41 21.28
N GLY A 134 -13.66 -0.29 22.23
CA GLY A 134 -14.25 -1.44 22.91
C GLY A 134 -14.27 -2.74 22.11
N ALA A 135 -13.70 -2.78 20.90
CA ALA A 135 -13.56 -4.03 20.15
C ALA A 135 -12.59 -4.99 20.85
N SER A 136 -12.93 -6.28 20.85
CA SER A 136 -12.19 -7.35 21.55
C SER A 136 -11.10 -8.02 20.72
N TYR A 137 -10.79 -7.47 19.54
CA TYR A 137 -9.72 -7.97 18.69
C TYR A 137 -8.36 -7.85 19.41
N ALA A 138 -7.56 -8.91 19.38
CA ALA A 138 -6.36 -9.03 20.20
C ALA A 138 -5.32 -7.92 19.92
N TYR A 139 -5.26 -7.44 18.68
CA TYR A 139 -4.36 -6.38 18.25
C TYR A 139 -5.04 -5.01 18.19
N ASN A 140 -6.22 -4.82 18.80
CA ASN A 140 -6.87 -3.51 18.86
C ASN A 140 -6.08 -2.51 19.73
N ASN A 141 -5.09 -1.86 19.13
CA ASN A 141 -4.19 -0.91 19.75
C ASN A 141 -3.85 0.22 18.76
N THR A 142 -3.28 1.33 19.25
CA THR A 142 -3.01 2.50 18.40
C THR A 142 -1.98 2.23 17.29
N TYR A 143 -1.04 1.31 17.49
CA TYR A 143 -0.04 0.96 16.49
C TYR A 143 -0.65 0.17 15.33
N GLU A 144 -1.51 -0.81 15.62
CA GLU A 144 -2.26 -1.54 14.58
C GLU A 144 -3.16 -0.60 13.77
N ARG A 145 -3.80 0.37 14.43
CA ARG A 145 -4.59 1.40 13.73
C ARG A 145 -3.73 2.25 12.80
N GLU A 146 -2.53 2.66 13.24
CA GLU A 146 -1.62 3.41 12.37
C GLU A 146 -1.12 2.55 11.21
N HIS A 147 -0.69 1.32 11.48
CA HIS A 147 -0.23 0.36 10.47
C HIS A 147 -1.27 0.19 9.36
N VAL A 148 -2.51 -0.17 9.71
CA VAL A 148 -3.59 -0.36 8.74
C VAL A 148 -3.93 0.93 8.00
N MET A 149 -3.98 2.09 8.66
CA MET A 149 -4.23 3.36 7.95
C MET A 149 -3.14 3.66 6.93
N CYS A 150 -1.87 3.49 7.32
CA CYS A 150 -0.71 3.75 6.47
C CYS A 150 -0.67 2.80 5.27
N GLN A 151 -0.90 1.51 5.50
CA GLN A 151 -0.92 0.44 4.50
C GLN A 151 -1.99 0.69 3.44
N GLU A 152 -3.25 0.89 3.86
CA GLU A 152 -4.35 1.05 2.92
C GLU A 152 -4.22 2.33 2.10
N VAL A 153 -3.74 3.43 2.70
CA VAL A 153 -3.44 4.65 1.94
C VAL A 153 -2.31 4.39 0.94
N GLY A 154 -1.24 3.68 1.33
CA GLY A 154 -0.15 3.28 0.44
C GLY A 154 -0.64 2.49 -0.78
N HIS A 155 -1.56 1.55 -0.59
CA HIS A 155 -2.21 0.82 -1.68
C HIS A 155 -2.94 1.74 -2.67
N THR A 156 -3.59 2.82 -2.20
CA THR A 156 -4.23 3.79 -3.10
C THR A 156 -3.24 4.61 -3.95
N PHE A 157 -1.95 4.61 -3.60
CA PHE A 157 -0.88 5.20 -4.41
C PHE A 157 -0.30 4.21 -5.43
N GLY A 158 -0.76 2.96 -5.44
CA GLY A 158 -0.28 1.93 -6.36
C GLY A 158 0.83 1.05 -5.78
N LEU A 159 1.01 1.04 -4.46
CA LEU A 159 1.97 0.15 -3.79
C LEU A 159 1.32 -1.21 -3.46
N ASP A 160 2.09 -2.27 -3.58
CA ASP A 160 1.83 -3.62 -3.06
C ASP A 160 2.63 -3.81 -1.75
N HIS A 161 2.46 -4.96 -1.11
CA HIS A 161 3.20 -5.31 0.09
C HIS A 161 4.69 -5.53 -0.19
N GLN A 162 5.55 -5.04 0.71
CA GLN A 162 6.98 -5.38 0.76
C GLN A 162 7.20 -6.84 1.17
N ASP A 163 6.43 -7.31 2.14
CA ASP A 163 6.43 -8.69 2.58
C ASP A 163 5.02 -9.16 2.94
N THR A 164 4.72 -10.43 2.64
CA THR A 164 3.43 -11.06 2.94
C THR A 164 3.54 -12.23 3.92
N SER A 165 4.74 -12.50 4.44
CA SER A 165 5.01 -13.68 5.26
C SER A 165 4.54 -13.54 6.72
N GLY A 166 4.18 -12.33 7.15
CA GLY A 166 3.93 -12.02 8.56
C GLY A 166 5.14 -11.41 9.28
N ALA A 167 6.29 -11.30 8.60
CA ALA A 167 7.49 -10.70 9.16
C ALA A 167 7.44 -9.17 9.07
N SER A 168 8.09 -8.51 10.01
CA SER A 168 8.24 -7.05 9.99
C SER A 168 9.56 -6.69 9.30
N PHE A 169 9.47 -5.93 8.23
CA PHE A 169 10.58 -5.27 7.54
C PHE A 169 10.67 -3.78 7.93
N GLY A 170 9.88 -3.39 8.94
CA GLY A 170 9.88 -2.05 9.49
C GLY A 170 9.13 -1.05 8.62
N THR A 171 8.18 -1.51 7.80
CA THR A 171 7.31 -0.68 6.96
C THR A 171 5.84 -0.98 7.22
N CYS A 172 4.98 0.03 7.06
CA CYS A 172 3.54 -0.18 7.04
C CYS A 172 3.02 -0.95 5.82
N MET A 173 3.85 -1.17 4.80
CA MET A 173 3.51 -2.02 3.65
C MET A 173 3.85 -3.50 3.89
N ASP A 174 4.17 -3.90 5.12
CA ASP A 174 4.28 -5.31 5.52
C ASP A 174 2.92 -5.90 5.83
N TYR A 175 2.71 -7.18 5.57
CA TYR A 175 1.56 -7.89 6.13
C TYR A 175 1.84 -8.30 7.59
N TYR A 176 1.81 -7.33 8.50
CA TYR A 176 2.28 -7.47 9.90
C TYR A 176 1.21 -7.03 10.91
N HIS A 177 1.18 -7.67 12.09
CA HIS A 177 0.37 -7.18 13.22
C HIS A 177 1.22 -6.35 14.17
N SER A 178 0.98 -5.05 14.18
CA SER A 178 1.75 -4.09 14.93
C SER A 178 1.31 -3.98 16.40
N THR A 179 2.21 -4.35 17.29
CA THR A 179 2.03 -4.25 18.76
C THR A 179 2.83 -3.11 19.39
N ASN A 180 3.63 -2.39 18.60
CA ASN A 180 4.52 -1.31 19.02
C ASN A 180 4.77 -0.37 17.82
N SER A 181 5.62 0.64 17.93
CA SER A 181 5.84 1.61 16.84
C SER A 181 6.55 1.05 15.58
N THR A 182 6.91 -0.23 15.55
CA THR A 182 7.49 -0.87 14.37
C THR A 182 6.42 -1.07 13.29
N SER A 183 6.81 -0.86 12.04
CA SER A 183 5.96 -1.00 10.85
C SER A 183 4.73 -0.09 10.87
N THR A 184 4.72 1.03 11.58
CA THR A 184 3.59 1.97 11.56
C THR A 184 3.73 3.08 10.50
N THR A 185 4.86 3.16 9.80
CA THR A 185 5.14 4.21 8.82
C THR A 185 5.80 3.60 7.58
N PRO A 186 5.84 4.32 6.44
CA PRO A 186 6.65 3.91 5.30
C PRO A 186 8.14 3.87 5.68
N ASN A 187 8.91 3.04 4.99
CA ASN A 187 10.36 3.00 5.05
C ASN A 187 10.98 3.52 3.73
N ALA A 188 12.32 3.48 3.64
CA ALA A 188 13.04 3.93 2.45
C ALA A 188 12.69 3.13 1.18
N GLY A 189 12.35 1.85 1.32
CA GLY A 189 11.90 0.99 0.23
C GLY A 189 10.59 1.50 -0.37
N ASP A 190 9.62 1.88 0.47
CA ASP A 190 8.33 2.38 -0.03
C ASP A 190 8.48 3.73 -0.75
N THR A 191 9.35 4.59 -0.24
CA THR A 191 9.65 5.86 -0.91
C THR A 191 10.38 5.64 -2.23
N ASP A 192 11.29 4.66 -2.30
CA ASP A 192 11.97 4.29 -3.56
C ASP A 192 11.00 3.68 -4.56
N GLU A 193 10.03 2.88 -4.11
CA GLU A 193 8.99 2.34 -4.99
C GLU A 193 8.13 3.47 -5.56
N LEU A 194 7.79 4.50 -4.76
CA LEU A 194 7.15 5.72 -5.29
C LEU A 194 8.03 6.45 -6.32
N LEU A 195 9.35 6.53 -6.12
CA LEU A 195 10.26 7.07 -7.13
C LEU A 195 10.25 6.23 -8.40
N CYS A 196 10.30 4.90 -8.29
CA CYS A 196 10.24 3.99 -9.43
C CYS A 196 8.93 4.13 -10.23
N ILE A 197 7.79 4.26 -9.55
CA ILE A 197 6.49 4.43 -10.20
C ILE A 197 6.41 5.84 -10.82
N TYR A 198 6.69 6.87 -10.02
CA TYR A 198 6.36 8.24 -10.40
C TYR A 198 7.54 8.98 -11.03
N ASP A 199 8.78 8.93 -10.53
CA ASP A 199 9.86 9.79 -11.01
C ASP A 199 10.34 9.44 -12.44
N PRO A 200 10.18 10.32 -13.45
CA PRO A 200 10.66 10.07 -14.82
C PRO A 200 12.18 10.10 -14.90
N ALA A 201 12.86 10.72 -13.92
CA ALA A 201 14.31 10.67 -13.82
C ALA A 201 14.79 9.23 -13.55
N ASP A 202 13.97 8.40 -12.92
CA ASP A 202 14.31 7.02 -12.56
C ASP A 202 13.79 5.98 -13.55
N ALA A 203 13.16 6.42 -14.65
CA ALA A 203 12.80 5.55 -15.75
C ALA A 203 14.01 4.75 -16.27
N GLY A 204 13.92 3.42 -16.19
CA GLY A 204 14.98 2.48 -16.55
C GLY A 204 16.14 2.37 -15.56
N ARG A 205 16.10 3.09 -14.43
CA ARG A 205 17.10 2.98 -13.35
C ARG A 205 16.64 1.98 -12.31
N THR A 206 17.57 1.21 -11.77
CA THR A 206 17.32 0.36 -10.60
C THR A 206 17.67 1.14 -9.33
N LEU A 207 16.69 1.31 -8.46
CA LEU A 207 16.88 1.84 -7.12
C LEU A 207 17.05 0.67 -6.15
N THR A 208 17.86 0.88 -5.10
CA THR A 208 18.09 -0.13 -4.07
C THR A 208 18.25 0.58 -2.73
N SER A 209 17.44 0.17 -1.75
CA SER A 209 17.49 0.65 -0.37
C SER A 209 17.38 -0.49 0.63
N GLY A 210 17.59 -0.19 1.90
CA GLY A 210 17.64 -1.20 2.96
C GLY A 210 18.90 -2.07 2.91
N SER A 211 18.91 -3.11 3.73
CA SER A 211 20.03 -4.07 3.78
C SER A 211 19.58 -5.40 4.36
N GLY A 212 20.26 -6.48 3.99
CA GLY A 212 19.94 -7.81 4.50
C GLY A 212 18.52 -8.22 4.11
N SER A 213 17.71 -8.67 5.08
CA SER A 213 16.34 -9.09 4.83
C SER A 213 15.40 -7.94 4.46
N THR A 214 15.73 -6.68 4.78
CA THR A 214 14.88 -5.51 4.45
C THR A 214 15.32 -4.80 3.17
N ALA A 215 16.14 -5.45 2.35
CA ALA A 215 16.59 -4.89 1.09
C ALA A 215 15.42 -4.79 0.11
N HIS A 216 15.19 -3.58 -0.39
CA HIS A 216 14.20 -3.26 -1.39
C HIS A 216 14.89 -2.91 -2.70
N SER A 217 14.37 -3.35 -3.85
CA SER A 217 14.86 -2.90 -5.14
C SER A 217 13.81 -2.93 -6.24
N CYS A 218 13.64 -1.80 -6.90
CA CYS A 218 12.71 -1.60 -8.00
C CYS A 218 13.44 -1.04 -9.23
N THR A 219 12.91 -1.30 -10.43
CA THR A 219 13.36 -0.64 -11.65
C THR A 219 12.30 0.35 -12.09
N GLY A 220 12.65 1.62 -12.16
CA GLY A 220 11.68 2.68 -12.40
C GLY A 220 11.04 2.57 -13.77
N THR A 221 9.72 2.70 -13.81
CA THR A 221 8.97 2.97 -15.03
C THR A 221 8.90 4.46 -15.29
N GLY A 222 8.87 5.28 -14.22
CA GLY A 222 8.99 6.73 -14.23
C GLY A 222 7.91 7.41 -15.07
N HIS A 223 6.72 7.61 -14.49
CA HIS A 223 5.57 8.13 -15.22
C HIS A 223 5.43 9.67 -15.15
N LEU A 224 5.58 10.33 -16.30
CA LEU A 224 5.00 11.64 -16.60
C LEU A 224 3.97 11.45 -17.72
N ASP A 225 2.70 11.59 -17.40
CA ASP A 225 1.60 11.36 -18.33
C ASP A 225 1.23 12.61 -19.12
N SER A 226 0.53 12.40 -20.24
CA SER A 226 -0.03 13.50 -21.05
C SER A 226 -1.30 14.12 -20.46
N SER A 227 -1.85 13.50 -19.42
CA SER A 227 -3.07 13.93 -18.72
C SER A 227 -2.93 13.71 -17.21
N THR A 228 -3.77 14.41 -16.44
CA THR A 228 -3.88 14.18 -15.00
C THR A 228 -5.22 13.55 -14.67
N THR A 229 -5.22 12.54 -13.80
CA THR A 229 -6.45 12.01 -13.19
C THR A 229 -6.74 12.66 -11.85
N ILE A 230 -5.76 13.36 -11.27
CA ILE A 230 -5.92 14.13 -10.02
C ILE A 230 -6.88 15.29 -10.26
N GLY A 231 -7.90 15.39 -9.41
CA GLY A 231 -8.97 16.38 -9.54
C GLY A 231 -9.87 16.21 -10.78
N ALA A 232 -9.77 15.09 -11.52
CA ALA A 232 -10.67 14.80 -12.63
C ALA A 232 -12.08 14.49 -12.12
N SER A 233 -13.12 14.90 -12.86
CA SER A 233 -14.50 14.50 -12.58
C SER A 233 -14.91 13.36 -13.51
N LEU A 234 -14.67 12.12 -13.08
CA LEU A 234 -15.23 10.93 -13.73
C LEU A 234 -16.44 10.44 -12.92
N GLY A 235 -17.37 9.74 -13.59
CA GLY A 235 -18.67 9.36 -13.00
C GLY A 235 -18.56 8.61 -11.67
N HIS A 236 -19.56 8.81 -10.81
CA HIS A 236 -19.60 8.24 -9.46
C HIS A 236 -19.88 6.72 -9.50
N GLY A 237 -18.87 5.90 -9.23
CA GLY A 237 -19.05 4.48 -8.89
C GLY A 237 -19.36 4.30 -7.40
N ALA A 238 -19.85 3.14 -6.98
CA ALA A 238 -19.84 2.75 -5.57
C ALA A 238 -18.58 1.92 -5.29
N ALA A 239 -17.97 2.06 -4.11
CA ALA A 239 -16.97 1.12 -3.63
C ALA A 239 -17.58 -0.28 -3.58
N ALA A 240 -16.94 -1.25 -4.23
CA ALA A 240 -17.32 -2.65 -4.16
C ALA A 240 -17.35 -3.05 -2.69
N GLN A 241 -18.31 -3.88 -2.34
CA GLN A 241 -18.22 -4.60 -1.08
C GLN A 241 -17.19 -5.69 -1.29
N VAL A 242 -16.34 -5.93 -0.30
CA VAL A 242 -15.53 -7.16 -0.27
C VAL A 242 -16.47 -8.34 -0.51
N PRO A 243 -16.25 -9.15 -1.56
CA PRO A 243 -17.17 -10.23 -1.88
C PRO A 243 -17.34 -11.18 -0.69
N TRP A 244 -18.54 -11.70 -0.48
CA TRP A 244 -18.80 -12.66 0.61
C TRP A 244 -18.01 -13.97 0.46
N TRP A 245 -17.51 -14.25 -0.75
CA TRP A 245 -16.65 -15.38 -1.08
C TRP A 245 -15.15 -15.03 -1.05
N ALA A 246 -14.79 -13.78 -0.72
CA ALA A 246 -13.39 -13.38 -0.59
C ALA A 246 -12.68 -14.30 0.42
N ASN A 247 -11.54 -14.85 -0.01
CA ASN A 247 -10.74 -15.78 0.75
C ASN A 247 -9.55 -15.02 1.37
N PRO A 248 -9.27 -15.16 2.68
CA PRO A 248 -8.08 -14.59 3.30
C PRO A 248 -6.73 -15.00 2.67
N SER A 249 -6.70 -16.03 1.81
CA SER A 249 -5.52 -16.39 1.00
C SER A 249 -5.29 -15.47 -0.21
N GLU A 250 -6.27 -14.64 -0.56
CA GLU A 250 -6.23 -13.67 -1.64
C GLU A 250 -6.49 -12.28 -1.06
N SER A 251 -5.49 -11.40 -1.12
CA SER A 251 -5.64 -10.01 -0.67
C SER A 251 -6.03 -9.06 -1.80
N ILE A 252 -6.01 -9.51 -3.07
CA ILE A 252 -6.31 -8.67 -4.24
C ILE A 252 -7.52 -9.21 -5.00
N TYR A 253 -8.49 -8.34 -5.29
CA TYR A 253 -9.70 -8.65 -6.06
C TYR A 253 -9.88 -7.68 -7.22
N VAL A 254 -10.39 -8.21 -8.35
CA VAL A 254 -10.62 -7.45 -9.58
C VAL A 254 -12.07 -7.54 -10.00
N GLU A 255 -12.71 -6.40 -10.24
CA GLU A 255 -14.06 -6.30 -10.80
C GLU A 255 -14.07 -5.40 -12.04
N HIS A 256 -14.60 -5.90 -13.15
CA HIS A 256 -14.83 -5.08 -14.36
C HIS A 256 -16.25 -4.51 -14.34
N LEU A 257 -16.35 -3.18 -14.32
CA LEU A 257 -17.62 -2.47 -14.18
C LEU A 257 -18.30 -2.26 -15.54
N ALA A 258 -19.62 -2.17 -15.54
CA ALA A 258 -20.43 -1.97 -16.75
C ALA A 258 -20.10 -0.68 -17.52
N ASN A 259 -19.48 0.31 -16.86
CA ASN A 259 -19.03 1.56 -17.46
C ASN A 259 -17.61 1.46 -18.09
N GLY A 260 -17.03 0.26 -18.13
CA GLY A 260 -15.70 0.00 -18.70
C GLY A 260 -14.52 0.30 -17.77
N GLN A 261 -14.75 0.78 -16.55
CA GLN A 261 -13.70 0.90 -15.53
C GLN A 261 -13.36 -0.47 -14.94
N THR A 262 -12.12 -0.60 -14.48
CA THR A 262 -11.70 -1.74 -13.64
C THR A 262 -11.56 -1.25 -12.21
N GLN A 263 -12.15 -1.99 -11.28
CA GLN A 263 -12.03 -1.78 -9.86
C GLN A 263 -11.08 -2.83 -9.28
N MET A 264 -10.08 -2.37 -8.55
CA MET A 264 -9.11 -3.23 -7.88
C MET A 264 -9.22 -3.00 -6.37
N THR A 265 -9.30 -4.07 -5.59
CA THR A 265 -9.44 -4.01 -4.13
C THR A 265 -8.29 -4.74 -3.48
N TYR A 266 -7.64 -4.09 -2.52
CA TYR A 266 -6.68 -4.68 -1.60
C TYR A 266 -7.34 -4.88 -0.23
N ILE A 267 -7.03 -5.97 0.46
CA ILE A 267 -7.61 -6.31 1.76
C ILE A 267 -6.52 -6.67 2.77
N THR A 268 -6.49 -5.95 3.89
CA THR A 268 -5.72 -6.34 5.07
C THR A 268 -6.58 -7.19 5.99
N TRP A 269 -6.23 -8.47 6.16
CA TRP A 269 -7.00 -9.39 6.98
C TRP A 269 -6.62 -9.34 8.47
N ALA A 270 -7.60 -9.61 9.33
CA ALA A 270 -7.49 -9.66 10.79
C ALA A 270 -6.82 -10.93 11.32
N ASN A 271 -6.64 -11.95 10.47
CA ASN A 271 -5.80 -13.09 10.76
C ASN A 271 -5.04 -13.43 9.48
N PRO A 272 -3.70 -13.39 9.42
CA PRO A 272 -3.00 -14.06 8.36
C PRO A 272 -3.33 -15.56 8.47
N LEU A 273 -3.66 -16.18 7.33
CA LEU A 273 -3.65 -17.63 7.29
C LEU A 273 -2.23 -18.08 7.65
N PRO A 274 -2.06 -19.09 8.52
CA PRO A 274 -0.81 -19.82 8.54
C PRO A 274 -0.65 -20.41 7.13
N PHE A 275 0.31 -19.88 6.36
CA PHE A 275 0.74 -20.50 5.11
C PHE A 275 1.47 -21.83 5.41
#